data_AF-A0A9P3B7D3-F1
#
_entry.id   AF-A0A9P3B7D3-F1
#
_cell.length_a   1.000
_cell.length_b   1.000
_cell.length_c   1.000
_cell.angle_alpha   90.00
_cell.angle_beta   90.00
_cell.angle_gamma   90.00
#
_symmetry.space_group_name_H-M   'P 1'
#
loop_
_entity.id
_entity.type
_entity.pdbx_description
1 polymer ?
#
loop_
_entity_poly.entity_id
_entity_poly.type
_entity_poly.pdbx_seq_one_letter_code
_entity_poly.pdbx_strand_id
1 'polypeptide(L)'
;MKTSRRVYFCDRVSDFLQHLLSNVADVTVLVICSTREAFLEQLYDDVSSHTRDTATKHALLTKSLGMLSSSSGIQLAFCPTLEHFRAFISMLSSRSRLEETSTSDRHNNKRPLMAVLNPIALHLPSSEFSAQGLSRTLATAVEVCNKEAMDLVLCECGGVTESVDIECGEALWYVEVPLLNGATRRGEGEGIWSGRSVPVRRIVQRWFEFDDSNRTIAEPLDI
;
A
#
# COMPACT_ATOMS: atom_id res chain seq x y z
N MET A 1 -5.06 -18.54 -15.20
CA MET A 1 -4.99 -18.41 -13.72
C MET A 1 -5.26 -16.95 -13.33
N LYS A 2 -6.18 -16.71 -12.40
CA LYS A 2 -6.69 -15.37 -12.01
C LYS A 2 -5.70 -14.65 -11.07
N THR A 3 -5.41 -13.37 -11.30
CA THR A 3 -4.56 -12.54 -10.42
C THR A 3 -5.27 -12.23 -9.10
N SER A 4 -4.53 -12.31 -8.00
CA SER A 4 -5.00 -11.93 -6.66
C SER A 4 -4.81 -10.43 -6.45
N ARG A 5 -5.83 -9.76 -5.91
CA ARG A 5 -5.82 -8.32 -5.61
C ARG A 5 -6.38 -8.13 -4.21
N ARG A 6 -5.51 -7.83 -3.24
CA ARG A 6 -5.88 -7.81 -1.83
C ARG A 6 -5.48 -6.52 -1.14
N VAL A 7 -6.24 -6.12 -0.14
CA VAL A 7 -5.83 -5.15 0.87
C VAL A 7 -5.35 -5.93 2.09
N TYR A 8 -4.13 -5.66 2.51
CA TYR A 8 -3.55 -6.17 3.75
C TYR A 8 -3.69 -5.11 4.83
N PHE A 9 -4.17 -5.51 6.00
CA PHE A 9 -4.33 -4.63 7.15
C PHE A 9 -3.13 -4.73 8.07
N CYS A 10 -2.49 -3.59 8.31
CA CYS A 10 -1.31 -3.50 9.15
C CYS A 10 -1.11 -2.06 9.63
N ASP A 11 -1.12 -1.84 10.95
CA ASP A 11 -0.90 -0.50 11.49
C ASP A 11 0.56 -0.06 11.34
N ARG A 12 1.49 -1.02 11.44
CA ARG A 12 2.93 -0.80 11.47
C ARG A 12 3.58 -1.16 10.14
N VAL A 13 4.51 -0.31 9.69
CA VAL A 13 5.28 -0.55 8.46
C VAL A 13 6.18 -1.77 8.63
N SER A 14 6.73 -1.97 9.82
CA SER A 14 7.63 -3.09 10.13
C SER A 14 6.92 -4.44 9.96
N ASP A 15 5.66 -4.52 10.37
CA ASP A 15 4.83 -5.73 10.24
C ASP A 15 4.52 -6.04 8.77
N PHE A 16 4.27 -5.00 7.95
CA PHE A 16 4.10 -5.17 6.51
C PHE A 16 5.35 -5.75 5.84
N LEU A 17 6.53 -5.17 6.14
CA LEU A 17 7.79 -5.64 5.59
C LEU A 17 8.09 -7.08 6.02
N GLN A 18 7.80 -7.41 7.28
CA GLN A 18 7.98 -8.78 7.78
C GLN A 18 7.03 -9.76 7.09
N HIS A 19 5.79 -9.37 6.82
CA HIS A 19 4.85 -10.16 6.05
C HIS A 19 5.38 -10.46 4.64
N LEU A 20 5.90 -9.44 3.94
CA LEU A 20 6.48 -9.60 2.60
C LEU A 20 7.73 -10.49 2.60
N LEU A 21 8.60 -10.33 3.60
CA LEU A 21 9.82 -11.13 3.75
C LEU A 21 9.54 -12.57 4.17
N SER A 22 8.40 -12.85 4.79
CA SER A 22 7.98 -14.21 5.15
C SER A 22 7.26 -14.92 4.00
N ASN A 23 6.57 -14.16 3.15
CA ASN A 23 5.77 -14.65 2.02
C ASN A 23 6.41 -14.29 0.67
N VAL A 24 7.69 -14.58 0.53
CA VAL A 24 8.47 -14.18 -0.66
C VAL A 24 7.91 -14.84 -1.92
N ALA A 25 7.41 -14.00 -2.82
CA ALA A 25 7.22 -14.30 -4.23
C ALA A 25 8.58 -14.27 -4.96
N ASP A 26 8.67 -14.89 -6.12
CA ASP A 26 9.91 -14.97 -6.90
C ASP A 26 10.54 -13.62 -7.20
N VAL A 27 9.68 -12.65 -7.49
CA VAL A 27 10.04 -11.25 -7.68
C VAL A 27 8.98 -10.43 -6.97
N THR A 28 9.41 -9.54 -6.07
CA THR A 28 8.52 -8.60 -5.39
C THR A 28 8.91 -7.18 -5.76
N VAL A 29 7.97 -6.40 -6.28
CA VAL A 29 8.13 -4.96 -6.48
C VAL A 29 7.43 -4.24 -5.33
N LEU A 30 8.21 -3.68 -4.41
CA LEU A 30 7.70 -2.89 -3.30
C LEU A 30 7.75 -1.40 -3.67
N VAL A 31 6.58 -0.78 -3.77
CA VAL A 31 6.43 0.64 -4.01
C VAL A 31 6.01 1.32 -2.72
N ILE A 32 6.82 2.28 -2.28
CA ILE A 32 6.59 3.08 -1.09
C ILE A 32 6.08 4.45 -1.54
N CYS A 33 4.84 4.77 -1.22
CA CYS A 33 4.22 6.04 -1.55
C CYS A 33 4.62 7.16 -0.56
N SER A 34 5.93 7.40 -0.46
CA SER A 34 6.55 8.42 0.38
C SER A 34 7.94 8.77 -0.15
N THR A 35 8.60 9.76 0.45
CA THR A 35 10.05 9.96 0.26
C THR A 35 10.82 8.87 0.98
N ARG A 36 12.09 8.70 0.60
CA ARG A 36 12.97 7.74 1.27
C ARG A 36 13.20 8.13 2.72
N GLU A 37 13.37 9.42 2.98
CA GLU A 37 13.67 9.99 4.29
C GLU A 37 12.49 9.76 5.25
N ALA A 38 11.28 10.15 4.84
CA ALA A 38 10.08 10.00 5.68
C ALA A 38 9.75 8.53 5.97
N PHE A 39 9.93 7.64 4.98
CA PHE A 39 9.76 6.20 5.20
C PHE A 39 10.78 5.64 6.20
N LEU A 40 12.06 6.03 6.09
CA LEU A 40 13.09 5.55 7.01
C LEU A 40 12.90 6.07 8.43
N GLU A 41 12.44 7.31 8.58
CA GLU A 41 12.05 7.88 9.88
C GLU A 41 10.88 7.10 10.49
N GLN A 42 9.79 6.90 9.72
CA GLN A 42 8.65 6.09 10.15
C GLN A 42 9.08 4.67 10.56
N LEU A 43 9.90 4.00 9.74
CA LEU A 43 10.39 2.65 10.03
C LEU A 43 11.30 2.61 11.26
N TYR A 44 12.10 3.66 11.48
CA TYR A 44 12.96 3.75 12.66
C TYR A 44 12.15 3.92 13.93
N ASP A 45 11.16 4.80 13.94
CA ASP A 45 10.27 5.00 15.08
C ASP A 45 9.45 3.75 15.40
N ASP A 46 9.00 3.08 14.35
CA ASP A 46 8.31 1.81 14.43
C ASP A 46 9.20 0.72 15.08
N VAL A 47 10.39 0.48 14.55
CA VAL A 47 11.32 -0.51 15.11
C VAL A 47 11.78 -0.15 16.54
N SER A 48 11.96 1.15 16.82
CA SER A 48 12.38 1.64 18.13
C SER A 48 11.30 1.48 19.19
N SER A 49 10.05 1.79 18.86
CA SER A 49 8.90 1.58 19.77
C SER A 49 8.72 0.09 20.09
N HIS A 50 8.81 -0.80 19.10
CA HIS A 50 8.72 -2.24 19.34
C HIS A 50 9.79 -2.77 20.31
N THR A 51 11.01 -2.22 20.20
CA THR A 51 12.12 -2.60 21.08
C THR A 51 11.87 -2.12 22.52
N ARG A 52 11.22 -0.96 22.71
CA ARG A 52 10.83 -0.47 24.04
C ARG A 52 9.73 -1.33 24.67
N ASP A 53 8.76 -1.75 23.86
CA ASP A 53 7.59 -2.50 24.35
C ASP A 53 7.95 -3.95 24.73
N THR A 54 8.82 -4.59 23.96
CA THR A 54 9.09 -6.03 24.11
C THR A 54 10.47 -6.34 24.72
N ALA A 55 11.34 -5.34 24.88
CA ALA A 55 12.76 -5.49 25.25
C ALA A 55 13.56 -6.45 24.35
N THR A 56 13.03 -6.81 23.17
CA THR A 56 13.68 -7.70 22.19
C THR A 56 14.02 -6.95 20.92
N LYS A 57 15.05 -7.41 20.19
CA LYS A 57 15.39 -6.84 18.89
C LYS A 57 14.30 -7.20 17.88
N HIS A 58 13.80 -6.20 17.15
CA HIS A 58 12.83 -6.41 16.08
C HIS A 58 13.35 -7.41 15.02
N ALA A 59 12.49 -8.28 14.51
CA ALA A 59 12.86 -9.35 13.57
C ALA A 59 13.55 -8.84 12.29
N LEU A 60 13.14 -7.67 11.78
CA LEU A 60 13.77 -6.98 10.65
C LEU A 60 15.25 -6.63 10.87
N LEU A 61 15.69 -6.46 12.12
CA LEU A 61 17.10 -6.19 12.47
C LEU A 61 17.91 -7.47 12.69
N THR A 62 17.25 -8.63 12.69
CA THR A 62 17.93 -9.92 12.80
C THR A 62 18.59 -10.26 11.48
N LYS A 63 19.91 -10.13 11.42
CA LYS A 63 20.73 -10.47 10.24
C LYS A 63 20.81 -11.99 10.04
N SER A 64 19.76 -12.60 9.49
CA SER A 64 19.80 -14.00 9.06
C SER A 64 20.06 -14.12 7.55
N LEU A 65 20.78 -15.17 7.13
CA LEU A 65 21.04 -15.44 5.71
C LEU A 65 19.72 -15.58 4.92
N GLY A 66 18.70 -16.18 5.54
CA GLY A 66 17.36 -16.32 4.95
C GLY A 66 16.68 -14.98 4.70
N MET A 67 16.78 -14.02 5.62
CA MET A 67 16.24 -12.67 5.44
C MET A 67 16.98 -11.90 4.34
N LEU A 68 18.30 -12.04 4.26
CA LEU A 68 19.09 -11.41 3.19
C LEU A 68 18.76 -11.99 1.82
N SER A 69 18.64 -13.31 1.72
CA SER A 69 18.23 -13.99 0.48
C SER A 69 16.79 -13.64 0.07
N SER A 70 15.90 -13.46 1.04
CA SER A 70 14.52 -13.04 0.82
C SER A 70 14.45 -11.59 0.34
N SER A 71 15.24 -10.71 0.95
CA SER A 71 15.31 -9.30 0.60
C SER A 71 15.93 -9.04 -0.77
N SER A 72 16.81 -9.91 -1.27
CA SER A 72 17.43 -9.72 -2.59
C SER A 72 16.44 -9.86 -3.76
N GLY A 73 15.29 -10.52 -3.54
CA GLY A 73 14.22 -10.62 -4.52
C GLY A 73 13.26 -9.42 -4.53
N ILE A 74 13.47 -8.42 -3.66
CA ILE A 74 12.61 -7.25 -3.53
C ILE A 74 13.21 -6.04 -4.27
N GLN A 75 12.56 -5.62 -5.34
CA GLN A 75 12.84 -4.35 -6.00
C GLN A 75 12.08 -3.23 -5.30
N LEU A 76 12.79 -2.21 -4.83
CA LEU A 76 12.22 -1.09 -4.10
C LEU A 76 12.08 0.17 -4.97
N ALA A 77 10.97 0.88 -4.84
CA ALA A 77 10.76 2.19 -5.46
C ALA A 77 10.08 3.16 -4.49
N PHE A 78 10.54 4.41 -4.48
CA PHE A 78 9.94 5.50 -3.68
C PHE A 78 9.18 6.44 -4.61
N CYS A 79 7.92 6.71 -4.28
CA CYS A 79 7.00 7.52 -5.07
C CYS A 79 6.40 8.61 -4.16
N PRO A 80 7.07 9.77 -4.04
CA PRO A 80 6.63 10.83 -3.13
C PRO A 80 5.39 11.60 -3.61
N THR A 81 5.01 11.47 -4.88
CA THR A 81 3.79 12.08 -5.45
C THR A 81 3.04 11.11 -6.34
N LEU A 82 1.79 11.44 -6.69
CA LEU A 82 0.97 10.66 -7.62
C LEU A 82 1.59 10.54 -9.00
N GLU A 83 2.28 11.57 -9.48
CA GLU A 83 2.97 11.58 -10.77
C GLU A 83 4.13 10.57 -10.77
N HIS A 84 4.92 10.51 -9.69
CA HIS A 84 5.98 9.52 -9.55
C HIS A 84 5.41 8.10 -9.57
N PHE A 85 4.34 7.86 -8.81
CA PHE A 85 3.68 6.56 -8.77
C PHE A 85 3.17 6.13 -10.16
N ARG A 86 2.44 7.03 -10.85
CA ARG A 86 1.89 6.77 -12.18
C ARG A 86 2.98 6.56 -13.24
N ALA A 87 4.06 7.34 -13.19
CA ALA A 87 5.20 7.16 -14.08
C ALA A 87 5.88 5.81 -13.82
N PHE A 88 6.09 5.44 -12.56
CA PHE A 88 6.70 4.17 -12.18
C PHE A 88 5.90 2.97 -12.69
N ILE A 89 4.59 2.91 -12.43
CA ILE A 89 3.76 1.77 -12.90
C ILE A 89 3.66 1.72 -14.44
N SER A 90 3.73 2.87 -15.12
CA SER A 90 3.78 2.91 -16.59
C SER A 90 5.07 2.29 -17.15
N MET A 91 6.19 2.44 -16.44
CA MET A 91 7.47 1.81 -16.81
C MET A 91 7.43 0.29 -16.65
N LEU A 92 6.73 -0.24 -15.65
CA LEU A 92 6.58 -1.68 -15.46
C LEU A 92 5.92 -2.34 -16.68
N SER A 93 4.86 -1.72 -17.22
CA SER A 93 4.16 -2.17 -18.44
C SER A 93 5.03 -2.19 -19.71
N SER A 94 6.22 -1.56 -19.66
CA SER A 94 7.17 -1.51 -20.77
C SER A 94 8.27 -2.56 -20.63
N ARG A 95 8.52 -3.07 -19.41
CA ARG A 95 9.56 -4.07 -19.15
C ARG A 95 9.17 -5.46 -19.68
N SER A 96 7.95 -5.94 -19.47
CA SER A 96 7.50 -7.24 -20.05
C SER A 96 7.68 -7.30 -21.56
N ARG A 97 7.32 -6.22 -22.28
CA ARG A 97 7.42 -6.18 -23.74
C ARG A 97 8.84 -6.35 -24.28
N LEU A 98 9.87 -6.05 -23.48
CA LEU A 98 11.27 -6.26 -23.86
C LEU A 98 11.74 -7.68 -23.52
N GLU A 99 11.23 -8.27 -22.43
CA GLU A 99 11.61 -9.61 -21.94
C GLU A 99 10.88 -10.77 -22.67
N GLU A 100 9.77 -10.49 -23.35
CA GLU A 100 9.01 -11.46 -24.18
C GLU A 100 9.80 -12.06 -25.36
N THR A 101 11.03 -11.59 -25.62
CA THR A 101 11.92 -12.17 -26.65
C THR A 101 12.83 -13.30 -26.17
N SER A 102 12.86 -13.59 -24.86
CA SER A 102 13.67 -14.69 -24.30
C SER A 102 12.80 -15.78 -23.69
N THR A 103 12.57 -16.84 -24.47
CA THR A 103 12.01 -18.11 -24.01
C THR A 103 12.94 -18.75 -22.97
N SER A 104 12.49 -18.92 -21.72
CA SER A 104 12.93 -20.05 -20.87
C SER A 104 12.07 -20.20 -19.61
N ASP A 105 11.62 -21.45 -19.42
CA ASP A 105 11.22 -22.13 -18.20
C ASP A 105 11.22 -21.33 -16.88
N ARG A 106 10.06 -20.78 -16.49
CA ARG A 106 9.79 -20.43 -15.09
C ARG A 106 9.03 -21.57 -14.42
N HIS A 107 9.77 -22.60 -14.02
CA HIS A 107 9.27 -23.77 -13.28
C HIS A 107 8.99 -23.48 -11.79
N ASN A 108 8.61 -22.25 -11.45
CA ASN A 108 8.28 -21.88 -10.09
C ASN A 108 6.84 -21.36 -10.06
N ASN A 109 6.00 -22.02 -9.27
CA ASN A 109 4.56 -21.81 -9.23
C ASN A 109 4.14 -20.49 -8.55
N LYS A 110 5.11 -19.68 -8.09
CA LYS A 110 4.84 -18.43 -7.37
C LYS A 110 4.84 -17.26 -8.34
N ARG A 111 3.72 -16.55 -8.38
CA ARG A 111 3.55 -15.35 -9.20
C ARG A 111 4.35 -14.19 -8.63
N PRO A 112 4.87 -13.28 -9.46
CA PRO A 112 5.46 -12.04 -8.97
C PRO A 112 4.41 -11.22 -8.21
N LEU A 113 4.87 -10.42 -7.26
CA LEU A 113 4.02 -9.59 -6.40
C LEU A 113 4.38 -8.12 -6.57
N MET A 114 3.39 -7.26 -6.78
CA MET A 114 3.51 -5.83 -6.56
C MET A 114 2.86 -5.48 -5.21
N ALA A 115 3.64 -4.92 -4.29
CA ALA A 115 3.18 -4.44 -3.01
C ALA A 115 3.25 -2.91 -2.99
N VAL A 116 2.15 -2.23 -2.65
CA VAL A 116 2.08 -0.77 -2.60
C VAL A 116 1.74 -0.33 -1.18
N LEU A 117 2.66 0.42 -0.57
CA LEU A 117 2.53 0.94 0.78
C LEU A 117 2.08 2.40 0.74
N ASN A 118 1.01 2.70 1.47
CA ASN A 118 0.37 4.00 1.63
C ASN A 118 -0.17 4.68 0.35
N PRO A 119 -0.74 3.94 -0.63
CA PRO A 119 -1.29 4.53 -1.85
C PRO A 119 -2.42 5.54 -1.62
N ILE A 120 -3.26 5.39 -0.60
CA ILE A 120 -4.35 6.32 -0.25
C ILE A 120 -3.79 7.58 0.42
N ALA A 121 -2.86 7.43 1.37
CA ALA A 121 -2.19 8.57 1.99
C ALA A 121 -1.50 9.47 0.96
N LEU A 122 -0.98 8.89 -0.14
CA LEU A 122 -0.39 9.64 -1.26
C LEU A 122 -1.36 10.61 -1.93
N HIS A 123 -2.65 10.28 -1.94
CA HIS A 123 -3.67 11.13 -2.52
C HIS A 123 -4.05 12.29 -1.59
N LEU A 124 -3.92 12.14 -0.26
CA LEU A 124 -4.41 13.10 0.71
C LEU A 124 -3.93 14.56 0.48
N PRO A 125 -2.63 14.83 0.26
CA PRO A 125 -2.16 16.20 0.00
C PRO A 125 -2.46 16.68 -1.43
N SER A 126 -3.04 15.84 -2.29
CA SER A 126 -3.33 16.14 -3.69
C SER A 126 -4.76 16.66 -3.89
N SER A 127 -4.99 17.36 -5.01
CA SER A 127 -6.34 17.72 -5.47
C SER A 127 -7.14 16.51 -6.00
N GLU A 128 -6.54 15.33 -5.98
CA GLU A 128 -7.11 14.07 -6.44
C GLU A 128 -7.48 13.12 -5.29
N PHE A 129 -7.58 13.61 -4.05
CA PHE A 129 -8.21 12.88 -2.96
C PHE A 129 -9.74 12.86 -3.16
N SER A 130 -10.17 12.05 -4.12
CA SER A 130 -11.56 11.92 -4.55
C SER A 130 -11.82 10.51 -5.07
N ALA A 131 -13.08 10.13 -5.22
CA ALA A 131 -13.46 8.85 -5.82
C ALA A 131 -12.92 8.70 -7.25
N GLN A 132 -12.97 9.77 -8.05
CA GLN A 132 -12.43 9.80 -9.40
C GLN A 132 -10.91 9.61 -9.41
N GLY A 133 -10.19 10.36 -8.58
CA GLY A 133 -8.72 10.31 -8.50
C GLY A 133 -8.22 8.95 -8.04
N LEU A 134 -8.77 8.45 -6.93
CA LEU A 134 -8.46 7.13 -6.38
C LEU A 134 -8.78 6.02 -7.38
N SER A 135 -10.01 6.02 -7.94
CA SER A 135 -10.40 4.99 -8.90
C SER A 135 -9.51 4.98 -10.14
N ARG A 136 -9.05 6.14 -10.62
CA ARG A 136 -8.14 6.23 -11.76
C ARG A 136 -6.78 5.59 -11.43
N THR A 137 -6.15 6.00 -10.32
CA THR A 137 -4.85 5.46 -9.90
C THR A 137 -4.91 3.95 -9.67
N LEU A 138 -5.92 3.48 -8.93
CA LEU A 138 -6.09 2.06 -8.61
C LEU A 138 -6.39 1.22 -9.87
N ALA A 139 -7.25 1.71 -10.77
CA ALA A 139 -7.53 1.03 -12.03
C ALA A 139 -6.26 0.86 -12.87
N THR A 140 -5.44 1.91 -12.98
CA THR A 140 -4.15 1.82 -13.69
C THR A 140 -3.23 0.79 -13.04
N ALA A 141 -3.05 0.81 -11.72
CA ALA A 141 -2.19 -0.17 -11.03
C ALA A 141 -2.67 -1.62 -11.27
N VAL A 142 -3.98 -1.85 -11.18
CA VAL A 142 -4.60 -3.16 -11.45
C VAL A 142 -4.40 -3.59 -12.90
N GLU A 143 -4.58 -2.69 -13.85
CA GLU A 143 -4.37 -2.97 -15.27
C GLU A 143 -2.92 -3.38 -15.55
N VAL A 144 -1.95 -2.64 -14.99
CA VAL A 144 -0.52 -2.96 -15.11
C VAL A 144 -0.22 -4.33 -14.51
N CYS A 145 -0.63 -4.58 -13.26
CA CYS A 145 -0.35 -5.87 -12.62
C CYS A 145 -0.99 -7.04 -13.37
N ASN A 146 -2.19 -6.86 -13.90
CA ASN A 146 -2.85 -7.89 -14.68
C ASN A 146 -2.13 -8.18 -16.00
N LYS A 147 -1.62 -7.15 -16.69
CA LYS A 147 -0.81 -7.31 -17.92
C LYS A 147 0.50 -8.04 -17.63
N GLU A 148 1.14 -7.70 -16.52
CA GLU A 148 2.42 -8.28 -16.08
C GLU A 148 2.27 -9.61 -15.31
N ALA A 149 1.05 -10.17 -15.25
CA ALA A 149 0.70 -11.38 -14.51
C ALA A 149 1.14 -11.39 -13.03
N MET A 150 1.17 -10.22 -12.41
CA MET A 150 1.53 -10.02 -11.00
C MET A 150 0.29 -10.04 -10.09
N ASP A 151 0.45 -10.57 -8.89
CA ASP A 151 -0.49 -10.32 -7.80
C ASP A 151 -0.26 -8.90 -7.24
N LEU A 152 -1.29 -8.27 -6.70
CA LEU A 152 -1.23 -6.90 -6.18
C LEU A 152 -1.76 -6.84 -4.75
N VAL A 153 -0.97 -6.22 -3.86
CA VAL A 153 -1.32 -6.00 -2.46
C VAL A 153 -1.15 -4.53 -2.10
N LEU A 154 -2.13 -3.97 -1.40
CA LEU A 154 -2.07 -2.63 -0.81
C LEU A 154 -2.03 -2.73 0.72
N CYS A 155 -1.23 -1.93 1.42
CA CYS A 155 -1.40 -1.66 2.85
C CYS A 155 -1.33 -0.15 3.10
N GLU A 156 -2.18 0.36 3.99
CA GLU A 156 -2.05 1.69 4.59
C GLU A 156 -1.57 1.49 6.02
N CYS A 157 -0.36 1.96 6.34
CA CYS A 157 0.19 1.96 7.68
C CYS A 157 0.05 3.34 8.32
N GLY A 158 -0.15 3.34 9.63
CA GLY A 158 -0.18 4.55 10.44
C GLY A 158 1.21 5.20 10.51
N GLY A 159 1.24 6.53 10.48
CA GLY A 159 2.40 7.30 10.90
C GLY A 159 2.40 7.49 12.41
N VAL A 160 3.57 7.62 13.02
CA VAL A 160 3.72 7.96 14.46
C VAL A 160 3.39 9.45 14.72
N THR A 161 3.14 10.23 13.67
CA THR A 161 2.83 11.65 13.78
C THR A 161 1.41 11.87 14.31
N GLU A 162 1.35 12.22 15.60
CA GLU A 162 0.18 12.73 16.35
C GLU A 162 -0.35 14.08 15.81
N SER A 163 -0.43 14.27 14.49
CA SER A 163 -1.17 15.40 13.92
C SER A 163 -2.65 15.07 13.95
N VAL A 164 -3.35 15.68 14.91
CA VAL A 164 -4.75 15.44 15.32
C VAL A 164 -5.78 15.53 14.18
N ASP A 165 -5.41 16.06 13.00
CA ASP A 165 -6.34 16.37 11.91
C ASP A 165 -6.25 15.46 10.67
N ILE A 166 -5.29 14.53 10.60
CA ILE A 166 -5.07 13.68 9.42
C ILE A 166 -5.27 12.21 9.78
N GLU A 167 -6.40 11.64 9.34
CA GLU A 167 -6.61 10.19 9.35
C GLU A 167 -5.45 9.51 8.61
N CYS A 168 -4.77 8.56 9.26
CA CYS A 168 -3.67 7.78 8.69
C CYS A 168 -3.89 6.28 8.95
N GLY A 169 -3.12 5.43 8.25
CA GLY A 169 -3.24 3.98 8.41
C GLY A 169 -4.62 3.44 8.05
N GLU A 170 -5.15 2.50 8.84
CA GLU A 170 -6.43 1.85 8.56
C GLU A 170 -7.61 2.83 8.48
N ALA A 171 -7.58 3.93 9.25
CA ALA A 171 -8.64 4.93 9.25
C ALA A 171 -8.91 5.50 7.84
N LEU A 172 -7.88 5.62 7.00
CA LEU A 172 -7.98 6.12 5.63
C LEU A 172 -8.94 5.32 4.74
N TRP A 173 -9.19 4.05 5.04
CA TRP A 173 -10.16 3.25 4.30
C TRP A 173 -11.60 3.73 4.55
N TYR A 174 -11.88 4.39 5.66
CA TYR A 174 -13.22 4.78 6.06
C TYR A 174 -13.52 6.27 5.83
N VAL A 175 -12.50 7.06 5.47
CA VAL A 175 -12.65 8.48 5.10
C VAL A 175 -13.67 8.64 3.97
N GLU A 176 -14.56 9.64 4.13
CA GLU A 176 -15.47 10.10 3.10
C GLU A 176 -14.76 11.06 2.13
N VAL A 177 -14.75 10.70 0.84
CA VAL A 177 -14.14 11.51 -0.22
C VAL A 177 -15.20 12.01 -1.21
N PRO A 178 -15.02 13.19 -1.82
CA PRO A 178 -15.93 13.70 -2.84
C PRO A 178 -15.85 12.82 -4.10
N LEU A 179 -16.92 12.80 -4.90
CA LEU A 179 -16.93 11.99 -6.12
C LEU A 179 -15.93 12.47 -7.19
N LEU A 180 -15.69 13.77 -7.28
CA LEU A 180 -14.90 14.41 -8.34
C LEU A 180 -13.68 15.13 -7.77
N ASN A 181 -12.63 15.24 -8.57
CA ASN A 181 -11.43 16.00 -8.24
C ASN A 181 -11.76 17.49 -8.07
N GLY A 182 -11.02 18.17 -7.17
CA GLY A 182 -11.14 19.62 -6.98
C GLY A 182 -12.42 20.10 -6.28
N ALA A 183 -13.25 19.20 -5.76
CA ALA A 183 -14.30 19.59 -4.81
C ALA A 183 -13.63 20.25 -3.60
N THR A 184 -14.16 21.40 -3.16
CA THR A 184 -13.58 22.13 -2.01
C THR A 184 -14.15 21.60 -0.70
N ARG A 185 -13.29 21.48 0.31
CA ARG A 185 -13.69 21.17 1.69
C ARG A 185 -14.54 22.34 2.19
N ARG A 186 -15.82 22.11 2.47
CA ARG A 186 -16.69 23.12 3.09
C ARG A 186 -16.41 23.10 4.59
N GLY A 187 -16.14 24.27 5.17
CA GLY A 187 -15.81 24.41 6.60
C GLY A 187 -16.92 23.91 7.52
N GLU A 188 -16.54 23.64 8.78
CA GLU A 188 -17.30 22.98 9.86
C GLU A 188 -18.81 23.22 9.85
N GLY A 189 -19.54 22.12 9.67
CA GLY A 189 -21.00 21.99 9.56
C GLY A 189 -21.34 20.81 8.64
N GLU A 190 -22.39 20.04 8.96
CA GLU A 190 -22.73 18.74 8.34
C GLU A 190 -22.44 18.67 6.82
N GLY A 191 -21.41 17.88 6.48
CA GLY A 191 -20.90 17.68 5.13
C GLY A 191 -19.56 18.39 4.88
N ILE A 192 -18.44 17.72 5.22
CA ILE A 192 -17.05 18.17 4.98
C ILE A 192 -16.82 18.54 3.49
N TRP A 193 -17.61 17.99 2.58
CA TRP A 193 -17.52 18.23 1.15
C TRP A 193 -18.82 18.81 0.58
N SER A 194 -18.69 19.73 -0.37
CA SER A 194 -19.84 20.21 -1.14
C SER A 194 -20.30 19.11 -2.11
N GLY A 195 -21.28 18.30 -1.71
CA GLY A 195 -21.94 17.31 -2.58
C GLY A 195 -21.96 15.89 -2.02
N ARG A 196 -22.17 14.92 -2.93
CA ARG A 196 -22.15 13.49 -2.57
C ARG A 196 -20.73 13.06 -2.25
N SER A 197 -20.55 12.41 -1.11
CA SER A 197 -19.33 11.72 -0.74
C SER A 197 -19.51 10.20 -0.85
N VAL A 198 -18.39 9.49 -0.81
CA VAL A 198 -18.35 8.03 -0.74
C VAL A 198 -17.14 7.60 0.09
N PRO A 199 -17.22 6.53 0.89
CA PRO A 199 -16.07 6.07 1.66
C PRO A 199 -15.02 5.44 0.75
N VAL A 200 -13.74 5.65 1.06
CA VAL A 200 -12.59 5.10 0.30
C VAL A 200 -12.71 3.59 0.10
N ARG A 201 -13.10 2.84 1.14
CA ARG A 201 -13.28 1.38 1.11
C ARG A 201 -14.21 0.96 -0.02
N ARG A 202 -15.32 1.67 -0.24
CA ARG A 202 -16.29 1.35 -1.30
C ARG A 202 -15.70 1.52 -2.70
N ILE A 203 -14.79 2.48 -2.89
CA ILE A 203 -14.09 2.69 -4.16
C ILE A 203 -13.10 1.55 -4.39
N VAL A 204 -12.31 1.22 -3.38
CA VAL A 204 -11.25 0.21 -3.42
C VAL A 204 -11.83 -1.20 -3.61
N GLN A 205 -12.95 -1.51 -2.96
CA GLN A 205 -13.68 -2.79 -3.06
C GLN A 205 -14.13 -3.14 -4.49
N ARG A 206 -14.15 -2.17 -5.42
CA ARG A 206 -14.44 -2.44 -6.83
C ARG A 206 -13.32 -3.22 -7.51
N TRP A 207 -12.11 -3.14 -6.97
CA TRP A 207 -10.89 -3.66 -7.56
C TRP A 207 -10.16 -4.69 -6.68
N PHE A 208 -10.32 -4.57 -5.36
CA PHE A 208 -9.60 -5.36 -4.36
C PHE A 208 -10.54 -6.07 -3.41
N GLU A 209 -10.10 -7.25 -2.96
CA GLU A 209 -10.70 -7.98 -1.85
C GLU A 209 -10.03 -7.51 -0.54
N PHE A 210 -10.83 -7.17 0.47
CA PHE A 210 -10.29 -6.81 1.78
C PHE A 210 -10.10 -8.08 2.59
N ASP A 211 -8.85 -8.35 2.98
CA ASP A 211 -8.50 -9.55 3.74
C ASP A 211 -8.73 -9.30 5.23
N ASP A 212 -9.99 -9.37 5.66
CA ASP A 212 -10.38 -9.17 7.06
C ASP A 212 -9.83 -10.27 8.00
N SER A 213 -9.22 -11.34 7.47
CA SER A 213 -8.68 -12.46 8.28
C SER A 213 -7.54 -12.05 9.21
N ASN A 214 -6.85 -10.96 8.90
CA ASN A 214 -5.73 -10.43 9.67
C ASN A 214 -6.12 -9.27 10.60
N ARG A 215 -7.40 -8.85 10.60
CA ARG A 215 -7.89 -7.88 11.58
C ARG A 215 -8.05 -8.63 12.89
N THR A 216 -7.15 -8.40 13.84
CA THR A 216 -7.38 -8.78 15.22
C THR A 216 -8.70 -8.14 15.63
N ILE A 217 -9.76 -8.95 15.76
CA ILE A 217 -11.09 -8.48 16.11
C ILE A 217 -10.95 -7.85 17.50
N ALA A 218 -10.84 -6.53 17.57
CA ALA A 218 -11.24 -5.82 18.77
C ALA A 218 -12.76 -6.03 18.83
N GLU A 219 -13.19 -6.91 19.73
CA GLU A 219 -14.60 -7.09 20.06
C GLU A 219 -15.24 -5.71 20.25
N PRO A 220 -16.40 -5.42 19.63
CA PRO A 220 -17.13 -4.22 19.98
C PRO A 220 -17.55 -4.37 21.44
N LEU A 221 -17.09 -3.45 22.29
CA LEU A 221 -17.67 -3.24 23.60
C LEU A 221 -19.13 -2.80 23.36
N ASP A 222 -20.05 -3.74 23.54
CA ASP A 222 -21.46 -3.45 23.74
C ASP A 222 -21.59 -2.50 24.94
N ILE A 223 -22.12 -1.29 24.70
CA ILE A 223 -22.72 -0.42 25.71
C ILE A 223 -24.21 -0.33 25.38
#